data_AF-A0A317FSX5-F1
#
_entry.id   AF-A0A317FSX5-F1
#
_cell.length_a   1.000
_cell.length_b   1.000
_cell.length_c   1.000
_cell.angle_alpha   90.00
_cell.angle_beta   90.00
_cell.angle_gamma   90.00
#
_symmetry.space_group_name_H-M   'P 1'
#
loop_
_entity.id
_entity.type
_entity.pdbx_description
1 polymer ?
#
loop_
_entity_poly.entity_id
_entity_poly.type
_entity_poly.pdbx_seq_one_letter_code
_entity_poly.pdbx_strand_id
1 'polypeptide(L)'
;MSNLYQLYAFVTAMGWAESLSERRPDAPLVGGYRVLVFTNADYPLLKEQYPTAEFKELTTEQTINAMNANELGPFVCSLEQTKQIMNHFAPPEQLTKE
;
A
#
# COMPACT_ATOMS: atom_id res chain seq x y z
N MET A 1 16.64 7.80 20.82
CA MET A 1 15.54 6.85 20.61
C MET A 1 14.96 7.13 19.24
N SER A 2 15.23 6.28 18.25
CA SER A 2 14.59 6.40 16.95
C SER A 2 13.15 5.93 17.10
N ASN A 3 12.18 6.84 16.97
CA ASN A 3 10.77 6.46 16.94
C ASN A 3 10.52 5.67 15.64
N LEU A 4 10.54 4.35 15.76
CA LEU A 4 10.13 3.44 14.70
C LEU A 4 8.61 3.48 14.62
N TYR A 5 8.08 3.83 13.46
CA TYR A 5 6.65 3.78 13.20
C TYR A 5 6.37 3.06 11.88
N GLN A 6 5.20 2.46 11.84
CA GLN A 6 4.75 1.63 10.73
C GLN A 6 4.05 2.50 9.69
N LEU A 7 4.45 2.31 8.45
CA LEU A 7 3.90 2.92 7.27
C LEU A 7 3.35 1.83 6.36
N TYR A 8 2.44 2.27 5.50
CA TYR A 8 1.76 1.40 4.56
C TYR A 8 1.91 2.00 3.17
N ALA A 9 2.03 1.16 2.15
CA ALA A 9 1.97 1.62 0.77
C ALA A 9 1.05 0.76 -0.07
N PHE A 10 0.16 1.40 -0.82
CA PHE A 10 -0.67 0.76 -1.83
C PHE A 10 0.08 0.77 -3.15
N VAL A 11 0.52 -0.40 -3.60
CA VAL A 11 1.20 -0.58 -4.89
C VAL A 11 0.30 -1.34 -5.85
N THR A 12 0.41 -1.07 -7.14
CA THR A 12 -0.32 -1.84 -8.14
C THR A 12 0.10 -3.31 -8.08
N ALA A 13 -0.83 -4.23 -8.33
CA ALA A 13 -0.53 -5.66 -8.30
C ALA A 13 0.60 -6.04 -9.29
N MET A 14 0.70 -5.35 -10.43
CA MET A 14 1.78 -5.51 -11.41
C MET A 14 3.13 -5.06 -10.84
N GLY A 15 3.21 -3.85 -10.30
CA GLY A 15 4.44 -3.34 -9.69
C GLY A 15 4.95 -4.16 -8.52
N TRP A 16 4.00 -4.69 -7.73
CA TRP A 16 4.32 -5.68 -6.71
C TRP A 16 4.86 -6.98 -7.30
N ALA A 17 4.20 -7.53 -8.32
CA ALA A 17 4.60 -8.78 -8.97
C ALA A 17 6.03 -8.71 -9.54
N GLU A 18 6.36 -7.58 -10.17
CA GLU A 18 7.64 -7.39 -10.87
C GLU A 18 8.82 -7.12 -9.94
N SER A 19 8.62 -6.42 -8.81
CA SER A 19 9.75 -5.94 -7.99
C SER A 19 9.72 -6.36 -6.52
N LEU A 20 8.56 -6.79 -6.00
CA LEU A 20 8.36 -6.94 -4.55
C LEU A 20 7.80 -8.30 -4.15
N SER A 21 7.30 -9.10 -5.09
CA SER A 21 6.63 -10.38 -4.83
C SER A 21 7.53 -11.41 -4.13
N GLU A 22 8.82 -11.47 -4.48
CA GLU A 22 9.77 -12.38 -3.82
C GLU A 22 10.04 -12.01 -2.36
N ARG A 23 10.04 -10.71 -2.04
CA ARG A 23 10.38 -10.20 -0.71
C ARG A 23 9.16 -9.98 0.17
N ARG A 24 7.98 -9.80 -0.44
CA ARG A 24 6.71 -9.49 0.20
C ARG A 24 5.56 -10.31 -0.41
N PRO A 25 5.65 -11.65 -0.41
CA PRO A 25 4.63 -12.52 -1.02
C PRO A 25 3.25 -12.40 -0.34
N ASP A 26 3.24 -12.06 0.96
CA ASP A 26 2.04 -12.01 1.80
C ASP A 26 1.29 -10.66 1.76
N ALA A 27 1.64 -9.75 0.85
CA ALA A 27 0.99 -8.45 0.77
C ALA A 27 -0.51 -8.60 0.44
N PRO A 28 -1.47 -8.17 1.28
CA PRO A 28 -2.89 -8.36 1.01
C PRO A 28 -3.34 -7.54 -0.20
N LEU A 29 -4.31 -8.08 -0.95
CA LEU A 29 -4.92 -7.39 -2.09
C LEU A 29 -6.16 -6.60 -1.64
N VAL A 30 -6.18 -5.30 -1.90
CA VAL A 30 -7.24 -4.37 -1.54
C VAL A 30 -7.54 -3.49 -2.75
N GLY A 31 -8.75 -3.60 -3.31
CA GLY A 31 -9.17 -2.76 -4.44
C GLY A 31 -8.28 -2.86 -5.69
N GLY A 32 -7.64 -4.00 -5.94
CA GLY A 32 -6.70 -4.17 -7.07
C GLY A 32 -5.24 -3.77 -6.78
N TYR A 33 -4.97 -3.28 -5.56
CA TYR A 33 -3.63 -2.90 -5.09
C TYR A 33 -3.15 -3.85 -4.01
N ARG A 34 -1.84 -4.06 -3.92
CA ARG A 34 -1.20 -4.79 -2.84
C ARG A 34 -0.77 -3.82 -1.75
N VAL A 35 -1.07 -4.15 -0.49
CA VAL A 35 -0.69 -3.31 0.65
C VAL A 35 0.62 -3.80 1.22
N LEU A 36 1.64 -2.95 1.17
CA LEU A 36 2.93 -3.20 1.78
C LEU A 36 2.97 -2.61 3.18
N VAL A 37 3.56 -3.35 4.10
CA VAL A 37 3.79 -2.92 5.48
C VAL A 37 5.29 -2.80 5.71
N PHE A 38 5.74 -1.62 6.11
CA PHE A 38 7.16 -1.35 6.36
C PHE A 38 7.32 -0.30 7.45
N THR A 39 8.52 -0.16 8.00
CA THR A 39 8.81 0.90 8.97
C THR A 39 9.42 2.11 8.28
N ASN A 40 9.40 3.27 8.94
CA ASN A 40 10.12 4.45 8.46
C ASN A 40 11.63 4.22 8.26
N ALA A 41 12.22 3.25 8.96
CA ALA A 41 13.62 2.85 8.75
C ALA A 41 13.82 2.04 7.45
N ASP A 42 12.82 1.26 7.05
CA ASP A 42 12.85 0.49 5.80
C ASP A 42 12.51 1.35 4.57
N TYR A 43 11.89 2.52 4.77
CA TYR A 43 11.44 3.40 3.69
C TYR A 43 12.51 3.74 2.64
N PRO A 44 13.75 4.15 3.01
CA PRO A 44 14.81 4.36 2.02
C PRO A 44 15.16 3.08 1.24
N LEU A 45 15.28 1.93 1.91
CA LEU A 45 15.57 0.65 1.27
C LEU A 45 14.45 0.24 0.30
N LEU A 46 13.19 0.59 0.61
CA LEU A 46 12.04 0.30 -0.24
C LEU A 46 12.05 1.15 -1.51
N LYS A 47 12.50 2.42 -1.42
CA LYS A 47 12.73 3.27 -2.60
C LYS A 47 13.84 2.73 -3.49
N GLU A 48 14.90 2.17 -2.91
CA GLU A 48 15.99 1.54 -3.68
C GLU A 48 15.57 0.24 -4.37
N GLN A 49 14.70 -0.54 -3.72
CA GLN A 49 14.15 -1.78 -4.30
C GLN A 49 13.08 -1.51 -5.36
N TYR A 50 12.45 -0.34 -5.32
CA TYR A 50 11.38 0.03 -6.23
C TYR A 50 11.65 1.40 -6.88
N PRO A 51 12.78 1.53 -7.62
CA PRO A 51 13.28 2.82 -8.12
C PRO A 51 12.45 3.34 -9.30
N THR A 52 11.69 2.46 -9.95
CA THR A 52 10.83 2.79 -11.11
C THR A 52 9.53 3.48 -10.70
N ALA A 53 9.25 3.57 -9.40
CA ALA A 53 7.95 3.99 -8.91
C ALA A 53 8.04 5.25 -8.05
N GLU A 54 7.09 6.15 -8.26
CA GLU A 54 7.04 7.43 -7.57
C GLU A 54 6.20 7.29 -6.30
N PHE A 55 6.86 7.36 -5.14
CA PHE A 55 6.21 7.28 -3.83
C PHE A 55 5.47 8.59 -3.56
N LYS A 56 4.14 8.51 -3.52
CA LYS A 56 3.27 9.66 -3.26
C LYS A 56 2.64 9.52 -1.89
N GLU A 57 2.86 10.50 -1.02
CA GLU A 57 2.19 10.61 0.27
C GLU A 57 0.85 11.32 0.06
N LEU A 58 -0.23 10.54 -0.03
CA LEU A 58 -1.58 11.04 -0.31
C LEU A 58 -2.48 10.94 0.93
N THR A 59 -3.47 11.81 1.00
CA THR A 59 -4.55 11.67 1.99
C THR A 59 -5.43 10.46 1.69
N THR A 60 -6.20 9.99 2.68
CA THR A 60 -7.15 8.87 2.51
C THR A 60 -7.99 9.01 1.24
N GLU A 61 -8.62 10.17 1.05
CA GLU A 61 -9.52 10.43 -0.08
C GLU A 61 -8.77 10.45 -1.41
N GLN A 62 -7.59 11.06 -1.44
CA GLN A 62 -6.73 11.08 -2.63
C GLN A 62 -6.27 9.66 -3.01
N THR A 63 -5.90 8.83 -2.03
CA THR A 63 -5.52 7.44 -2.29
C THR A 63 -6.70 6.63 -2.83
N ILE A 64 -7.89 6.80 -2.25
CA ILE A 64 -9.12 6.15 -2.77
C ILE A 64 -9.38 6.57 -4.21
N ASN A 65 -9.31 7.88 -4.51
CA ASN A 65 -9.51 8.40 -5.86
C ASN A 65 -8.45 7.88 -6.83
N ALA A 66 -7.17 7.86 -6.43
CA ALA A 66 -6.08 7.34 -7.24
C ALA A 66 -6.23 5.84 -7.52
N MET A 67 -6.61 5.05 -6.51
CA MET A 67 -6.91 3.62 -6.66
C MET A 67 -8.11 3.38 -7.60
N ASN A 68 -9.19 4.16 -7.47
CA ASN A 68 -10.34 4.09 -8.37
C ASN A 68 -9.99 4.49 -9.81
N ALA A 69 -9.07 5.44 -9.98
CA ALA A 69 -8.54 5.86 -11.28
C ALA A 69 -7.48 4.90 -11.86
N ASN A 70 -7.15 3.81 -11.14
CA ASN A 70 -6.10 2.86 -11.51
C ASN A 70 -4.72 3.53 -11.70
N GLU A 71 -4.45 4.58 -10.91
CA GLU A 71 -3.16 5.26 -10.96
C GLU A 71 -2.02 4.38 -10.46
N LEU A 72 -0.82 4.59 -11.01
CA LEU A 72 0.37 3.86 -10.56
C LEU A 72 0.82 4.39 -9.19
N GLY A 73 0.84 3.49 -8.20
CA GLY A 73 1.43 3.72 -6.87
C GLY A 73 2.96 3.58 -6.86
N PRO A 74 3.62 3.75 -5.70
CA PRO A 74 3.11 3.51 -4.35
C PRO A 74 2.45 4.73 -3.69
N PHE A 75 1.25 4.55 -3.17
CA PHE A 75 0.59 5.55 -2.31
C PHE A 75 0.91 5.26 -0.85
N VAL A 76 1.76 6.08 -0.25
CA VAL A 76 2.22 5.93 1.14
C VAL A 76 1.20 6.56 2.07
N CYS A 77 0.76 5.79 3.06
CA CYS A 77 -0.27 6.17 4.01
C CYS A 77 0.13 5.79 5.45
N SER A 78 -0.42 6.52 6.41
CA SER A 78 -0.35 6.15 7.83
C SER A 78 -1.27 4.96 8.13
N LEU A 79 -1.11 4.36 9.31
CA LEU A 79 -1.99 3.29 9.80
C LEU A 79 -3.47 3.70 9.77
N GLU A 80 -3.78 4.91 10.22
CA GLU A 80 -5.15 5.40 10.31
C GLU A 80 -5.78 5.57 8.92
N GLN A 81 -5.03 6.17 7.99
CA GLN A 81 -5.47 6.32 6.59
C GLN A 81 -5.69 4.95 5.94
N THR A 82 -4.75 4.01 6.16
CA THR A 82 -4.83 2.65 5.62
C THR A 82 -6.08 1.92 6.10
N LYS A 83 -6.42 2.02 7.39
CA LYS A 83 -7.65 1.42 7.92
C LYS A 83 -8.90 1.97 7.24
N GLN A 84 -8.95 3.28 6.98
CA GLN A 84 -10.08 3.90 6.29
C GLN A 84 -10.17 3.44 4.82
N ILE A 85 -9.04 3.40 4.11
CA ILE A 85 -8.96 2.93 2.71
C ILE A 85 -9.37 1.44 2.63
N MET A 86 -8.84 0.60 3.51
CA MET A 86 -9.19 -0.82 3.57
C MET A 86 -10.67 -1.03 3.85
N ASN A 87 -11.26 -0.28 4.78
CA ASN A 87 -12.69 -0.38 5.07
C ASN A 87 -13.56 0.07 3.88
N HIS A 88 -13.05 0.98 3.02
CA HIS A 88 -13.73 1.41 1.81
C HIS A 88 -13.71 0.34 0.71
N PHE A 89 -12.57 -0.29 0.46
CA PHE A 89 -12.39 -1.27 -0.63
C PHE A 89 -12.64 -2.73 -0.26
N ALA A 90 -12.51 -3.05 1.03
CA ALA A 90 -12.74 -4.38 1.59
C ALA A 90 -13.56 -4.24 2.88
N PRO A 91 -14.83 -3.79 2.77
CA PRO A 91 -15.71 -3.71 3.92
C PRO A 91 -15.84 -5.10 4.55
N PRO A 92 -15.82 -5.21 5.90
CA PRO A 92 -15.81 -6.49 6.61
C PRO A 92 -17.01 -7.39 6.28
N GLU A 93 -18.10 -6.84 5.73
CA GLU A 93 -19.28 -7.59 5.29
C GLU A 93 -19.05 -8.48 4.05
N GLN A 94 -17.94 -8.34 3.32
CA GLN A 94 -17.60 -9.23 2.19
C GLN A 94 -16.63 -10.36 2.55
N LEU A 95 -16.19 -10.47 3.81
CA LEU A 95 -15.42 -11.61 4.31
C LEU A 95 -16.31 -12.81 4.74
N THR A 96 -17.62 -12.72 4.53
CA THR A 96 -18.56 -13.82 4.76
C THR A 96 -19.38 -14.07 3.50
N LYS A 97 -19.12 -15.20 2.83
CA LYS A 97 -19.78 -15.88 1.68
C LYS A 97 -18.68 -16.24 0.67
N GLU A 98 -18.26 -17.48 0.48
CA GLU A 98 -18.77 -18.83 0.79
C GLU A 98 -17.60 -19.80 0.98
#